data_AF-A0A2E8TH84-F1
#
_entry.id   AF-A0A2E8TH84-F1
#
_cell.length_a   1.000
_cell.length_b   1.000
_cell.length_c   1.000
_cell.angle_alpha   90.00
_cell.angle_beta   90.00
_cell.angle_gamma   90.00
#
_symmetry.space_group_name_H-M   'P 1'
#
loop_
_entity.id
_entity.type
_entity.pdbx_description
1 polymer ?
#
loop_
_entity_poly.entity_id
_entity_poly.type
_entity_poly.pdbx_seq_one_letter_code
_entity_poly.pdbx_strand_id
1 'polypeptide(L)' 'MLKLEQLAAVVVAAGLAIVSYLLFFSWAGGGGYERRRPTSGQVPGERMVAQEPLTARRAP' A
#
# COMPACT_ATOMS: atom_id res chain seq x y z
N MET A 1 10.41 14.39 -43.25
CA MET A 1 9.00 14.32 -42.79
C MET A 1 8.95 13.24 -41.70
N LEU A 2 8.04 13.28 -40.71
CA LEU A 2 7.82 12.25 -39.65
C LEU A 2 8.43 12.46 -38.23
N LYS A 3 9.20 13.52 -37.91
CA LYS A 3 9.69 13.70 -36.51
C LYS A 3 8.54 13.88 -35.50
N LEU A 4 7.49 14.58 -35.91
CA LEU A 4 6.28 14.80 -35.09
C LEU A 4 5.39 13.55 -35.04
N GLU A 5 5.27 12.80 -36.13
CA GLU A 5 4.49 11.55 -36.16
C GLU A 5 5.14 10.46 -35.31
N GLN A 6 6.46 10.35 -35.35
CA GLN A 6 7.20 9.42 -34.49
C GLN A 6 7.11 9.81 -33.02
N LEU A 7 7.16 11.11 -32.71
CA LEU A 7 6.95 11.60 -31.35
C LEU A 7 5.51 11.31 -30.88
N ALA A 8 4.51 11.55 -31.73
CA ALA A 8 3.12 11.23 -31.44
C ALA A 8 2.93 9.74 -31.20
N ALA A 9 3.54 8.88 -32.03
CA ALA A 9 3.50 7.43 -31.85
C ALA A 9 4.13 7.00 -30.51
N VAL A 10 5.26 7.59 -30.11
CA VAL A 10 5.90 7.31 -28.82
C VAL A 10 5.04 7.78 -27.65
N VAL A 11 4.45 8.98 -27.74
CA VAL A 11 3.56 9.51 -26.69
C VAL A 11 2.30 8.65 -26.55
N VAL A 12 1.69 8.26 -27.66
CA VAL A 12 0.51 7.38 -27.68
C VAL A 12 0.86 6.02 -27.09
N ALA A 13 1.97 5.41 -27.51
CA ALA A 13 2.41 4.11 -26.99
C ALA A 13 2.73 4.16 -25.49
N ALA A 14 3.46 5.18 -25.04
CA ALA A 14 3.78 5.38 -23.63
C ALA A 14 2.51 5.65 -22.81
N GLY A 15 1.60 6.48 -23.32
CA GLY A 15 0.33 6.78 -22.66
C GLY A 15 -0.55 5.54 -22.50
N LEU A 16 -0.73 4.78 -23.58
CA LEU A 16 -1.46 3.51 -23.54
C LEU A 16 -0.82 2.53 -22.56
N ALA A 17 0.51 2.35 -22.61
CA ALA A 17 1.21 1.43 -21.71
C ALA A 17 1.06 1.81 -20.23
N ILE A 18 1.27 3.10 -19.89
CA ILE A 18 1.20 3.57 -18.50
C ILE A 18 -0.24 3.49 -17.99
N VAL A 19 -1.23 3.96 -18.76
CA VAL A 19 -2.64 3.96 -18.34
C VAL A 19 -3.17 2.52 -18.21
N SER A 20 -2.84 1.65 -19.16
CA SER A 20 -3.21 0.23 -19.07
C SER A 20 -2.57 -0.46 -17.87
N TYR A 21 -1.30 -0.17 -17.59
CA TYR A 21 -0.61 -0.69 -16.41
C TYR A 21 -1.27 -0.22 -15.11
N LEU A 22 -1.57 1.08 -14.99
CA LEU A 22 -2.24 1.63 -13.80
C LEU A 22 -3.66 1.11 -13.64
N LEU A 23 -4.43 0.97 -14.72
CA LEU A 23 -5.78 0.42 -14.69
C LEU A 23 -5.77 -1.06 -14.31
N PHE A 24 -4.86 -1.84 -14.93
CA PHE A 24 -4.65 -3.24 -14.59
C PHE A 24 -4.25 -3.38 -13.13
N PHE A 25 -3.36 -2.52 -12.62
CA PHE A 25 -2.95 -2.52 -11.22
C PHE A 25 -4.09 -2.08 -10.29
N SER A 26 -4.91 -1.14 -10.70
CA SER A 26 -6.11 -0.71 -9.96
C SER A 26 -7.15 -1.82 -9.89
N TRP A 27 -7.20 -2.72 -10.86
CA TRP A 27 -8.07 -3.89 -10.86
C TRP A 27 -7.45 -5.10 -10.13
N ALA A 28 -6.20 -5.43 -10.43
CA ALA A 28 -5.40 -6.46 -9.76
C ALA A 28 -5.17 -6.14 -8.27
N GLY A 29 -5.28 -4.86 -7.92
CA GLY A 29 -5.19 -4.37 -6.57
C GLY A 29 -6.53 -4.09 -5.89
N GLY A 30 -7.40 -3.32 -6.53
CA GLY A 30 -8.63 -2.81 -5.93
C GLY A 30 -9.73 -3.84 -5.66
N GLY A 31 -9.57 -5.08 -6.13
CA GLY A 31 -10.47 -6.21 -5.82
C GLY A 31 -9.95 -7.21 -4.78
N GLY A 32 -8.71 -7.04 -4.27
CA GLY A 32 -8.03 -8.04 -3.44
C GLY A 32 -7.19 -7.49 -2.29
N TYR A 33 -7.05 -6.17 -2.15
CA TYR A 33 -6.36 -5.56 -1.00
C TYR A 33 -7.08 -5.73 0.35
N GLU A 34 -8.19 -6.49 0.42
CA GLU A 34 -8.78 -6.88 1.71
C GLU A 34 -8.07 -8.02 2.47
N ARG A 35 -6.81 -8.34 2.12
CA ARG A 35 -6.05 -9.26 2.99
C ARG A 35 -4.57 -8.98 3.15
N ARG A 36 -4.22 -7.70 3.15
CA ARG A 36 -3.22 -7.21 4.11
C ARG A 36 -3.43 -5.72 4.23
N ARG A 37 -4.24 -5.32 5.21
CA ARG A 37 -3.98 -4.08 5.95
C ARG A 37 -2.45 -4.02 6.12
N PRO A 38 -1.75 -3.00 5.61
CA PRO A 38 -0.52 -2.67 6.27
C PRO A 38 -0.96 -2.37 7.70
N THR A 39 -0.55 -3.22 8.63
CA THR A 39 -0.53 -2.85 10.04
C THR A 39 0.55 -1.77 10.24
N SER A 40 0.56 -0.74 9.40
CA SER A 40 1.24 0.54 9.60
C SER A 40 0.44 1.40 10.59
N GLY A 41 -0.08 0.74 11.61
CA GLY A 41 -0.57 1.28 12.87
C GLY A 41 -0.10 0.43 14.06
N GLN A 42 0.80 -0.54 13.85
CA GLN A 42 1.45 -1.26 14.94
C GLN A 42 2.87 -0.77 15.08
N VAL A 43 2.99 0.36 15.77
CA VAL A 43 4.20 0.69 16.52
C VAL A 43 4.40 -0.48 17.51
N PRO A 44 5.50 -1.25 17.47
CA PRO A 44 5.79 -2.30 18.44
C PRO A 44 6.23 -1.73 19.80
N GLY A 45 5.52 -0.71 20.30
CA GLY A 45 5.94 0.09 21.47
C GLY A 45 4.93 0.16 22.61
N GLU A 46 3.69 -0.33 22.44
CA GLU A 46 2.62 -0.15 23.44
C GLU A 46 2.04 -1.47 23.97
N ARG A 47 2.73 -2.60 23.79
CA ARG A 47 2.43 -3.85 24.52
C ARG A 47 3.33 -4.09 25.73
N MET A 48 4.14 -3.09 26.11
CA MET A 48 4.98 -3.14 27.31
C MET A 48 4.43 -2.25 28.45
N VAL A 49 3.26 -1.63 28.29
CA VAL A 49 2.62 -0.78 29.32
C VAL A 49 1.29 -1.38 29.82
N ALA A 50 1.06 -2.67 29.56
CA ALA A 50 -0.15 -3.36 30.04
C ALA A 50 0.13 -4.79 30.53
N GLN A 51 1.28 -5.03 31.16
CA GLN A 51 1.48 -6.21 32.01
C GLN A 51 2.28 -5.88 33.27
N GLU A 52 1.66 -5.13 34.17
CA GLU A 52 1.76 -5.46 35.59
C GLU A 52 0.40 -5.24 36.28
N PRO A 53 -0.52 -6.23 36.19
CA PRO A 53 -1.50 -6.43 37.24
C PRO A 53 -1.18 -7.76 37.94
N LEU A 54 -1.02 -7.70 39.27
CA LEU A 54 -0.89 -8.81 40.22
C LEU A 54 0.53 -9.35 40.52
N THR A 55 1.36 -8.52 41.18
CA THR A 55 2.36 -9.06 42.11
C THR A 55 2.55 -8.21 43.38
N ALA A 56 1.47 -7.87 44.10
CA ALA A 56 1.60 -7.45 45.50
C ALA A 56 0.29 -7.61 46.29
N ARG A 57 -0.11 -8.86 46.46
CA ARG A 57 -1.01 -9.28 47.53
C ARG A 57 -0.33 -9.03 48.89
N ARG A 58 -0.79 -8.06 49.67
CA ARG A 58 -1.07 -8.17 51.13
C ARG A 58 -1.33 -6.80 51.77
N ALA A 59 -2.55 -6.65 52.30
CA ALA A 59 -2.82 -5.86 53.51
C ALA A 59 -1.95 -6.40 54.67
N PRO A 60 -1.58 -5.58 55.66
CA PRO A 60 -2.53 -5.09 56.67
C PRO A 60 -2.80 -3.59 56.65
#